data_AF-A0A7M2CA27-F1
#
_entry.id   AF-A0A7M2CA27-F1
#
_cell.length_a   1.000
_cell.length_b   1.000
_cell.length_c   1.000
_cell.angle_alpha   90.00
_cell.angle_beta   90.00
_cell.angle_gamma   90.00
#
_symmetry.space_group_name_H-M   'P 1'
#
loop_
_entity.id
_entity.type
_entity.pdbx_description
1 polymer ?
#
loop_
_entity_poly.entity_id
_entity_poly.type
_entity_poly.pdbx_seq_one_letter_code
_entity_poly.pdbx_strand_id
1 'polypeptide(L)' 'MPVPDADKLAAVAEAKGMSVSDYVAKLVTQHLNQIQLETLSNQEALPIPRAS' A
#
# COMPACT_ATOMS: atom_id res chain seq x y z
N MET A 1 -7.35 -9.92 6.83
CA MET A 1 -6.98 -9.09 7.99
C MET A 1 -7.30 -9.89 9.24
N PRO A 2 -6.37 -10.04 10.20
CA PRO A 2 -6.67 -10.64 11.50
C PRO A 2 -7.81 -9.88 12.19
N VAL A 3 -8.71 -10.58 12.86
CA VAL A 3 -9.85 -9.99 13.59
C VAL A 3 -9.47 -8.78 14.47
N PRO A 4 -8.42 -8.83 15.31
CA PRO A 4 -8.08 -7.68 16.17
C PRO A 4 -7.65 -6.42 15.40
N ASP A 5 -7.18 -6.56 14.16
CA ASP A 5 -6.83 -5.41 13.32
C ASP A 5 -8.06 -4.83 12.60
N ALA A 6 -9.08 -5.68 12.38
CA ALA A 6 -10.38 -5.24 11.84
C ALA A 6 -11.13 -4.35 12.83
N ASP A 7 -11.17 -4.73 14.11
CA ASP A 7 -11.82 -3.95 15.16
C ASP A 7 -11.14 -2.60 15.38
N LYS A 8 -9.80 -2.58 15.36
CA LYS A 8 -9.03 -1.33 15.42
C LYS A 8 -9.31 -0.43 14.22
N LEU A 9 -9.36 -1.00 13.01
CA LEU A 9 -9.66 -0.25 11.80
C LEU A 9 -11.05 0.39 11.87
N ALA A 10 -12.05 -0.38 12.32
CA ALA A 10 -13.41 0.10 12.51
C ALA A 10 -13.48 1.25 13.52
N ALA A 11 -12.86 1.09 14.70
CA ALA A 11 -12.83 2.12 15.72
C ALA A 11 -12.14 3.42 15.24
N VAL A 12 -11.07 3.31 14.46
CA VAL A 12 -10.37 4.48 13.91
C VAL A 12 -11.20 5.18 12.82
N ALA A 13 -11.87 4.41 11.95
CA ALA A 13 -12.76 4.97 10.94
C ALA A 13 -13.94 5.72 11.59
N GLU A 14 -14.57 5.11 12.59
CA GLU A 14 -15.65 5.71 13.39
C GLU A 14 -15.20 6.99 14.10
N ALA A 15 -14.06 6.97 14.78
CA ALA A 15 -13.50 8.15 15.45
C ALA A 15 -13.19 9.31 14.50
N LYS A 16 -13.02 9.02 13.20
CA LYS A 16 -12.82 10.01 12.13
C LYS A 16 -14.12 10.40 11.42
N GLY A 17 -15.26 9.85 11.81
CA GLY A 17 -16.56 10.08 11.18
C GLY A 17 -16.62 9.54 9.75
N MET A 18 -15.86 8.49 9.44
CA MET A 18 -15.74 7.91 8.10
C MET A 18 -16.25 6.48 8.09
N SER A 19 -16.72 6.01 6.92
CA SER A 19 -16.88 4.58 6.73
C SER A 19 -15.50 3.89 6.70
N VAL A 20 -15.47 2.61 7.05
CA VAL A 20 -14.24 1.81 6.96
C VAL A 20 -13.71 1.80 5.52
N SER A 21 -14.59 1.71 4.52
CA SER A 21 -14.22 1.76 3.11
C SER A 21 -13.56 3.08 2.72
N ASP A 22 -14.09 4.22 3.17
CA ASP A 22 -13.51 5.53 2.87
C ASP A 22 -12.15 5.71 3.55
N TYR A 23 -12.04 5.23 4.80
CA TYR A 23 -10.79 5.29 5.53
C TYR A 23 -9.70 4.43 4.86
N VAL A 24 -10.04 3.22 4.43
CA VAL A 24 -9.14 2.35 3.68
C VAL A 24 -8.77 2.96 2.34
N ALA A 25 -9.73 3.47 1.58
CA ALA A 25 -9.48 4.12 0.29
C ALA A 25 -8.48 5.27 0.44
N LYS A 26 -8.67 6.12 1.47
CA LYS A 26 -7.74 7.22 1.78
C LYS A 26 -6.34 6.71 2.12
N LEU A 27 -6.22 5.69 2.95
CA LEU A 27 -4.92 5.09 3.30
C LEU A 27 -4.23 4.51 2.08
N VAL A 28 -4.96 3.80 1.21
CA VAL A 28 -4.42 3.25 -0.04
C VAL A 28 -3.94 4.37 -0.95
N THR A 29 -4.73 5.42 -1.16
CA THR A 29 -4.31 6.58 -1.97
C THR A 29 -3.05 7.23 -1.41
N GLN A 30 -2.99 7.45 -0.09
CA GLN A 30 -1.81 8.02 0.56
C GLN A 30 -0.58 7.13 0.39
N HIS A 31 -0.73 5.83 0.55
CA HIS A 31 0.35 4.87 0.38
C HIS A 31 0.85 4.85 -1.07
N LEU A 32 -0.06 4.80 -2.05
CA LEU A 32 0.29 4.80 -3.48
C LEU A 32 1.04 6.08 -3.89
N ASN A 33 0.70 7.24 -3.32
CA ASN A 33 1.43 8.49 -3.57
C ASN A 33 2.88 8.47 -3.07
N GLN A 34 3.22 7.59 -2.13
CA GLN A 34 4.59 7.41 -1.64
C GLN A 34 5.39 6.40 -2.46
N ILE A 35 4.73 5.62 -3.32
CA ILE A 35 5.38 4.61 -4.15
C ILE A 35 5.85 5.28 -5.44
N GLN A 36 7.17 5.31 -5.63
CA GLN A 36 7.78 5.65 -6.91
C GLN A 36 7.67 4.44 -7.84
N LEU A 37 6.69 4.46 -8.76
CA LEU A 37 6.41 3.34 -9.67
C LEU A 37 7.65 2.93 -10.51
N GLU A 38 8.51 3.88 -10.82
CA GLU A 38 9.80 3.68 -11.48
C GLU A 38 10.75 2.71 -10.74
N THR A 39 10.63 2.59 -9.43
CA THR A 39 11.42 1.63 -8.63
C THR A 39 10.90 0.19 -8.72
N LEU A 40 9.64 0.00 -9.11
CA LEU A 40 9.04 -1.31 -9.34
C LEU A 40 9.40 -1.87 -10.72
N SER A 41 9.61 -1.00 -11.72
CA SER A 41 9.90 -1.38 -13.11
C SER A 41 11.34 -1.87 -13.35
N ASN A 42 12.28 -1.59 -12.44
CA ASN A 42 13.71 -1.89 -12.62
C ASN A 42 14.16 -3.23 -11.98
N GLN A 43 13.23 -4.09 -11.55
CA GLN A 43 13.55 -5.37 -10.93
C GLN A 43 13.91 -6.50 -11.92
N GLU A 44 13.90 -6.23 -13.23
CA GLU A 44 14.39 -7.16 -14.26
C GLU A 44 15.42 -6.51 -15.18
N ALA A 45 16.65 -6.38 -14.69
CA ALA A 45 17.81 -6.44 -15.56
C ALA A 45 18.84 -7.33 -14.87
N LEU A 46 18.64 -8.66 -14.98
CA LEU A 46 19.73 -9.61 -14.76
C LEU A 46 20.92 -9.14 -15.61
N PRO A 47 22.10 -8.88 -15.01
CA PRO A 47 23.26 -8.52 -15.80
C PRO A 47 23.62 -9.73 -16.65
N ILE A 48 23.32 -9.69 -17.95
CA ILE A 48 23.82 -10.69 -18.90
C ILE A 48 25.33 -10.43 -19.01
N PRO A 49 26.21 -11.31 -18.49
CA PRO A 49 27.63 -11.15 -18.75
C PRO A 49 27.84 -11.37 -20.25
N ARG A 50 28.33 -10.35 -20.97
CA ARG A 50 28.89 -10.57 -22.31
C ARG A 50 30.12 -11.47 -22.13
N ALA A 51 29.98 -12.75 -22.44
CA ALA A 51 31.13 -13.60 -22.68
C ALA A 51 31.87 -13.04 -23.90
N SER A 52 33.11 -12.60 -23.69
CA SER A 52 34.09 -12.32 -24.76
C SER A 52 34.86 -13.60 -25.08
#